data_AF-A0A920JU59-F1
#
_entry.id   AF-A0A920JU59-F1
#
_cell.length_a   1.000
_cell.length_b   1.000
_cell.length_c   1.000
_cell.angle_alpha   90.00
_cell.angle_beta   90.00
_cell.angle_gamma   90.00
#
_symmetry.space_group_name_H-M   'P 1'
#
loop_
_entity.id
_entity.type
_entity.pdbx_description
1 polymer ?
#
loop_
_entity_poly.entity_id
_entity_poly.type
_entity_poly.pdbx_seq_one_letter_code
_entity_poly.pdbx_strand_id
1 'polypeptide(L)'
;MCELEIDMATGQIELVDYNVVDDFGKVINPLFLRAQIHGGIAQGLGQAMLEKCQYESGSGQLLSASFMDYTMPRADDFSCDPI
;
A
#
# COMPACT_ATOMS: atom_id res chain seq x y z
N MET A 1 -10.89 -0.72 7.81
CA MET A 1 -11.80 -1.39 6.86
C MET A 1 -11.54 -0.78 5.50
N CYS A 2 -11.33 -1.59 4.48
CA CYS A 2 -11.19 -1.12 3.10
C CYS A 2 -12.24 -1.78 2.20
N GLU A 3 -12.62 -1.06 1.16
CA GLU A 3 -13.46 -1.54 0.07
C GLU A 3 -12.64 -1.51 -1.21
N LEU A 4 -12.71 -2.60 -1.98
CA LEU A 4 -11.93 -2.79 -3.20
C LEU A 4 -12.86 -3.22 -4.33
N GLU A 5 -12.59 -2.72 -5.52
CA GLU A 5 -13.17 -3.22 -6.77
C GLU A 5 -12.10 -3.96 -7.58
N ILE A 6 -12.53 -5.00 -8.29
CA ILE A 6 -11.65 -5.83 -9.13
C ILE A 6 -12.25 -5.94 -10.52
N ASP A 7 -11.49 -5.52 -11.53
CA ASP A 7 -11.82 -5.80 -12.92
C ASP A 7 -11.64 -7.30 -13.18
N MET A 8 -12.73 -7.99 -13.52
CA MET A 8 -12.71 -9.44 -13.70
C MET A 8 -11.95 -9.93 -14.94
N ALA A 9 -11.73 -9.06 -15.93
CA ALA A 9 -11.02 -9.39 -17.16
C ALA A 9 -9.50 -9.21 -17.01
N THR A 10 -9.06 -8.20 -16.24
CA THR A 10 -7.63 -7.84 -16.10
C THR A 10 -7.04 -8.22 -14.74
N GLY A 11 -7.89 -8.39 -13.73
CA GLY A 11 -7.47 -8.54 -12.33
C GLY A 11 -6.97 -7.23 -11.71
N GLN A 12 -7.15 -6.09 -12.38
CA GLN A 12 -6.79 -4.79 -11.82
C GLN A 12 -7.64 -4.49 -10.59
N ILE A 13 -7.01 -4.01 -9.53
CA ILE A 13 -7.65 -3.70 -8.25
C ILE A 13 -7.69 -2.19 -8.09
N GLU A 14 -8.84 -1.66 -7.67
CA GLU A 14 -9.04 -0.26 -7.32
C GLU A 14 -9.43 -0.15 -5.84
N LEU A 15 -8.82 0.80 -5.12
CA LEU A 15 -9.20 1.15 -3.75
C LEU A 15 -10.35 2.15 -3.78
N VAL A 16 -11.54 1.72 -3.39
CA VAL A 16 -12.76 2.54 -3.41
C VAL A 16 -12.90 3.35 -2.14
N ASP A 17 -12.64 2.73 -0.98
CA ASP A 17 -12.73 3.40 0.32
C ASP A 17 -11.76 2.77 1.33
N TYR A 18 -11.28 3.59 2.27
CA TYR A 18 -10.40 3.17 3.35
C TYR A 18 -10.69 3.96 4.64
N ASN A 19 -11.22 3.26 5.63
CA ASN A 19 -11.50 3.80 6.96
C ASN A 19 -10.57 3.18 8.01
N VAL A 20 -9.86 4.00 8.77
CA VAL A 20 -8.99 3.57 9.87
C VAL A 20 -9.41 4.24 11.17
N VAL A 21 -9.39 3.47 12.27
CA VAL A 21 -9.65 3.97 13.62
C VAL A 21 -8.58 3.39 14.53
N ASP A 22 -7.69 4.26 15.00
CA ASP A 22 -6.57 3.91 15.86
C ASP A 22 -6.64 4.71 17.17
N ASP A 23 -6.38 4.06 18.30
CA ASP A 23 -6.22 4.72 19.59
C ASP A 23 -4.76 5.07 19.85
N PHE A 24 -4.43 6.35 19.74
CA PHE A 24 -3.08 6.88 19.98
C PHE A 24 -2.89 7.45 21.40
N GLY A 25 -3.89 7.34 22.27
CA GLY A 25 -3.88 8.02 23.56
C GLY A 25 -3.70 9.53 23.42
N LYS A 26 -2.62 10.08 24.01
CA LYS A 26 -2.32 11.51 23.91
C LYS A 26 -1.48 11.83 22.68
N VAL A 27 -2.13 12.41 21.68
CA VAL A 27 -1.46 12.94 20.48
C VAL A 27 -0.58 14.14 20.84
N ILE A 28 0.73 14.02 20.61
CA ILE A 28 1.70 15.10 20.85
C ILE A 28 1.76 16.09 19.68
N ASN A 29 1.72 15.58 18.45
CA ASN A 29 1.69 16.38 17.24
C ASN A 29 0.74 15.75 16.20
N PRO A 30 -0.45 16.33 15.98
CA PRO A 30 -1.44 15.80 15.04
C PRO A 30 -0.96 15.75 13.59
N LEU A 31 -0.11 16.69 13.17
CA LEU A 31 0.41 16.76 11.80
C LEU A 31 1.32 15.58 11.48
N PHE A 32 2.27 15.27 12.38
CA PHE A 32 3.13 14.10 12.21
C PHE A 32 2.36 12.80 12.31
N LEU A 33 1.38 12.73 13.22
CA LEU A 33 0.54 11.54 13.35
C LEU A 33 -0.23 11.26 12.04
N ARG A 34 -0.85 12.28 11.44
CA ARG A 34 -1.52 12.15 10.14
C ARG A 34 -0.57 11.65 9.05
N ALA A 35 0.64 12.21 8.98
CA ALA A 35 1.65 11.77 8.02
C ALA A 35 2.04 10.29 8.22
N GLN A 36 2.15 9.83 9.48
CA GLN A 36 2.44 8.43 9.80
C GLN A 36 1.28 7.51 9.43
N ILE A 37 0.03 7.90 9.70
CA ILE A 37 -1.16 7.12 9.31
C ILE A 37 -1.18 6.96 7.79
N HIS A 38 -1.04 8.05 7.03
CA HIS A 38 -1.04 8.00 5.57
C HIS A 38 0.10 7.12 5.04
N GLY A 39 1.32 7.28 5.57
CA GLY A 39 2.47 6.47 5.18
C GLY A 39 2.30 4.99 5.51
N GLY A 40 1.76 4.68 6.68
CA GLY A 40 1.50 3.30 7.12
C GLY A 40 0.44 2.61 6.28
N ILE A 41 -0.64 3.32 5.93
CA ILE A 41 -1.66 2.82 5.00
C ILE A 41 -1.05 2.55 3.63
N ALA A 42 -0.28 3.50 3.10
CA ALA A 42 0.35 3.34 1.79
C ALA A 42 1.30 2.13 1.75
N GLN A 43 2.09 1.95 2.80
CA GLN A 43 2.98 0.80 2.95
C GLN A 43 2.20 -0.52 3.06
N GLY A 44 1.15 -0.57 3.89
CA GLY A 44 0.36 -1.78 4.09
C GLY A 44 -0.40 -2.20 2.82
N LEU A 45 -0.97 -1.24 2.09
CA LEU A 45 -1.66 -1.50 0.83
C LEU A 45 -0.70 -1.93 -0.27
N GLY A 46 0.45 -1.24 -0.39
CA GLY A 46 1.53 -1.62 -1.30
C GLY A 46 1.96 -3.06 -1.07
N GLN A 47 2.18 -3.45 0.19
CA GLN A 47 2.50 -4.82 0.55
C GLN A 47 1.42 -5.84 0.18
N ALA A 48 0.14 -5.48 0.36
CA ALA A 48 -0.96 -6.38 0.08
C ALA A 48 -1.20 -6.61 -1.42
N MET A 49 -0.98 -5.57 -2.25
CA MET A 49 -1.44 -5.54 -3.64
C MET A 49 -0.32 -5.54 -4.68
N LEU A 50 0.84 -4.97 -4.36
CA LEU A 50 1.85 -4.59 -5.36
C LEU A 50 3.20 -5.27 -5.12
N GLU A 51 3.64 -5.31 -3.87
CA GLU A 51 5.01 -5.70 -3.52
C GLU A 51 5.18 -7.22 -3.54
N LYS A 52 6.25 -7.70 -4.19
CA LYS A 52 6.58 -9.13 -4.22
C LYS A 52 8.08 -9.36 -4.35
N CYS A 53 8.69 -9.96 -3.33
CA CYS A 53 10.05 -10.47 -3.40
C CYS A 53 10.09 -11.78 -4.20
N GLN A 54 10.52 -11.71 -5.45
CA GLN A 54 10.58 -12.87 -6.35
C GLN A 54 12.00 -13.37 -6.48
N TYR A 55 12.20 -14.67 -6.31
CA TYR A 55 13.49 -15.32 -6.44
C TYR A 55 13.45 -16.35 -7.57
N GLU A 56 14.54 -16.45 -8.33
CA GLU A 56 14.71 -17.47 -9.35
C GLU A 56 14.90 -18.85 -8.70
N SER A 57 14.16 -19.84 -9.21
CA SER A 57 14.26 -21.22 -8.73
C SER A 57 15.61 -21.83 -9.09
N GLY A 58 16.33 -22.33 -8.08
CA GLY A 58 17.60 -23.04 -8.23
C GLY A 58 18.83 -22.18 -7.91
N SER A 59 18.89 -20.95 -8.43
CA SER A 59 20.01 -20.02 -8.15
C SER A 59 19.81 -19.21 -6.87
N GLY A 60 18.56 -18.94 -6.48
CA GLY A 60 18.23 -18.05 -5.37
C GLY A 60 18.47 -16.56 -5.69
N GLN A 61 18.69 -16.21 -6.96
CA GLN A 61 18.85 -14.82 -7.38
C GLN A 61 17.55 -14.03 -7.16
N LEU A 62 17.65 -12.84 -6.55
CA LEU A 62 16.53 -11.92 -6.41
C LEU A 62 16.21 -11.29 -7.79
N LEU A 63 15.00 -11.50 -8.27
CA LEU A 63 14.49 -10.96 -9.54
C LEU A 63 13.87 -9.57 -9.37
N SER A 64 13.30 -9.28 -8.20
CA SER A 64 12.67 -8.00 -7.88
C SER A 64 13.65 -7.03 -7.20
N ALA A 65 14.87 -6.93 -7.72
CA ALA A 65 15.97 -6.15 -7.12
C ALA A 65 15.95 -4.65 -7.50
N SER A 66 15.00 -4.24 -8.34
CA SER A 66 14.83 -2.87 -8.80
C SER A 66 13.36 -2.44 -8.67
N PHE A 67 13.08 -1.15 -8.60
CA PHE A 67 11.69 -0.65 -8.61
C PHE A 67 10.97 -0.80 -9.96
N MET A 68 11.67 -1.26 -11.02
CA MET A 68 10.99 -1.70 -12.24
C MET A 68 10.35 -3.08 -12.07
N ASP A 69 10.96 -3.93 -11.24
CA ASP A 69 10.57 -5.32 -11.01
C ASP A 69 9.89 -5.54 -9.64
N TYR A 70 10.02 -4.56 -8.75
CA TYR A 70 9.36 -4.45 -7.45
C TYR A 70 8.43 -3.23 -7.47
N THR A 71 7.14 -3.47 -7.61
CA THR A 71 6.16 -2.39 -7.76
C THR A 71 5.96 -1.67 -6.43
N MET A 72 6.46 -0.44 -6.34
CA MET A 72 6.17 0.46 -5.22
C MET A 72 4.81 1.16 -5.42
N PRO A 73 4.06 1.40 -4.33
CA PRO A 73 2.83 2.19 -4.39
C PRO A 73 3.09 3.62 -4.89
N ARG A 74 2.18 4.11 -5.72
CA ARG A 74 2.19 5.43 -6.35
C ARG A 74 1.04 6.28 -5.84
N ALA A 75 1.10 7.59 -6.13
CA ALA A 75 0.10 8.52 -5.63
C ALA A 75 -1.31 8.24 -6.16
N ASP A 76 -1.44 7.72 -7.38
CA ASP A 76 -2.68 7.37 -8.05
C ASP A 76 -3.26 6.01 -7.61
N ASP A 77 -2.51 5.22 -6.83
CA ASP A 77 -3.03 4.00 -6.19
C ASP A 77 -3.92 4.31 -4.97
N PHE A 78 -4.01 5.58 -4.56
CA PHE A 78 -4.78 6.03 -3.40
C PHE A 78 -5.76 7.13 -3.78
N SER A 79 -6.96 7.08 -3.22
CA SER A 79 -7.95 8.16 -3.34
C SER A 79 -7.43 9.45 -2.70
N CYS A 80 -7.57 10.59 -3.39
CA CYS A 80 -7.18 11.90 -2.88
C CYS A 80 -8.15 12.43 -1.79
N ASP A 81 -7.89 12.09 -0.51
CA ASP A 81 -8.25 12.76 0.76
C ASP A 81 -9.76 12.98 1.15
N PRO A 82 -10.12 13.16 2.45
CA PRO A 82 -9.28 13.15 3.66
C PRO A 82 -9.71 12.11 4.71
N ILE A 83 -8.72 11.46 5.35
CA ILE A 83 -8.86 10.97 6.74
C ILE A 83 -9.03 12.19 7.68
#